data_AF-A0A9N9GH99-F1
#
_entry.id   AF-A0A9N9GH99-F1
#
_cell.length_a   1.000
_cell.length_b   1.000
_cell.length_c   1.000
_cell.angle_alpha   90.00
_cell.angle_beta   90.00
_cell.angle_gamma   90.00
#
_symmetry.space_group_name_H-M   'P 1'
#
loop_
_entity.id
_entity.type
_entity.pdbx_description
1 polymer ?
#
loop_
_entity_poly.entity_id
_entity_poly.type
_entity_poly.pdbx_seq_one_letter_code
_entity_poly.pdbx_strand_id
1 'polypeptide(L)'
;MSYYPNTQINVSGTSTDWRLQFTEEDRKNIVSRLFKGLEFLNKNSEENFSDNQRFFYSKNWENEAYNIANSRDEYNSIIGAKLKELTTRINTAVQRKQQHVMQHLPEQIAT
;
A
#
# COMPACT_ATOMS: atom_id res chain seq x y z
N MET A 1 -8.26 -62.74 -13.03
CA MET A 1 -8.97 -61.76 -12.19
C MET A 1 -7.92 -60.92 -11.50
N SER A 2 -7.66 -59.72 -12.04
CA SER A 2 -6.62 -58.83 -11.54
C SER A 2 -7.29 -57.70 -10.77
N TYR A 3 -7.19 -57.73 -9.45
CA TYR A 3 -7.65 -56.64 -8.59
C TYR A 3 -6.64 -55.51 -8.66
N TYR A 4 -7.00 -54.40 -9.31
CA TYR A 4 -6.23 -53.18 -9.20
C TYR A 4 -6.53 -52.53 -7.85
N PRO A 5 -5.52 -52.20 -7.01
CA PRO A 5 -5.75 -51.42 -5.81
C PRO A 5 -6.14 -50.00 -6.22
N ASN A 6 -7.32 -49.59 -5.79
CA ASN A 6 -7.86 -48.25 -5.99
C ASN A 6 -7.09 -47.31 -5.05
N THR A 7 -5.96 -46.78 -5.50
CA THR A 7 -5.27 -45.68 -4.82
C THR A 7 -6.12 -44.42 -4.98
N GLN A 8 -7.08 -44.26 -4.06
CA GLN A 8 -7.68 -42.96 -3.79
C GLN A 8 -6.56 -42.06 -3.26
N ILE A 9 -5.89 -41.35 -4.17
CA ILE A 9 -5.07 -40.20 -3.83
C ILE A 9 -6.03 -39.19 -3.23
N ASN A 10 -6.04 -39.14 -1.90
CA ASN A 10 -6.66 -38.08 -1.17
C ASN A 10 -5.91 -36.78 -1.51
N VAL A 11 -6.36 -36.07 -2.55
CA VAL A 11 -5.95 -34.69 -2.88
C VAL A 11 -6.50 -33.71 -1.85
N SER A 12 -6.30 -34.00 -0.57
CA SER A 12 -6.45 -33.02 0.51
C SER A 12 -5.21 -32.16 0.51
N GLY A 13 -5.24 -31.04 -0.21
CA GLY A 13 -4.20 -30.01 -0.07
C GLY A 13 -3.83 -29.22 -1.30
N THR A 14 -4.76 -28.91 -2.22
CA THR A 14 -4.50 -27.77 -3.12
C THR A 14 -4.80 -26.49 -2.34
N SER A 15 -3.84 -26.06 -1.51
CA SER A 15 -3.78 -24.64 -1.15
C SER A 15 -3.62 -23.89 -2.47
N THR A 16 -4.73 -23.42 -3.03
CA THR A 16 -4.71 -22.63 -4.26
C THR A 16 -3.82 -21.43 -3.96
N ASP A 17 -2.68 -21.33 -4.65
CA ASP A 17 -1.77 -20.20 -4.48
C ASP A 17 -2.58 -18.92 -4.66
N TRP A 18 -2.74 -18.17 -3.57
CA TRP A 18 -3.60 -17.01 -3.51
C TRP A 18 -3.16 -15.93 -4.51
N ARG A 19 -1.90 -15.99 -4.92
CA ARG A 19 -1.27 -15.17 -5.95
C ARG A 19 -1.93 -15.31 -7.32
N LEU A 20 -2.47 -16.49 -7.63
CA LEU A 20 -3.19 -16.71 -8.90
C LEU A 20 -4.53 -15.98 -8.95
N GLN A 21 -5.03 -15.48 -7.81
CA GLN A 21 -6.26 -14.69 -7.75
C GLN A 21 -6.04 -13.19 -8.02
N PHE A 22 -4.78 -12.75 -8.16
CA PHE A 22 -4.45 -11.35 -8.44
C PHE A 22 -4.10 -11.16 -9.91
N THR A 23 -4.76 -10.20 -10.55
CA THR A 23 -4.29 -9.72 -11.85
C THR A 23 -3.10 -8.77 -11.67
N GLU A 24 -2.32 -8.59 -12.73
CA GLU A 24 -1.27 -7.57 -12.75
C GLU A 24 -1.86 -6.16 -12.52
N GLU A 25 -3.08 -5.92 -12.97
CA GLU A 25 -3.79 -4.65 -12.82
C GLU A 25 -4.15 -4.37 -11.35
N ASP A 26 -4.59 -5.38 -10.60
CA ASP A 26 -4.88 -5.23 -9.16
C ASP A 26 -3.65 -4.75 -8.40
N ARG A 27 -2.49 -5.35 -8.69
CA ARG A 27 -1.21 -4.97 -8.08
C ARG A 27 -0.76 -3.58 -8.52
N LYS A 28 -0.91 -3.24 -9.81
CA LYS A 28 -0.65 -1.88 -10.31
C LYS A 28 -1.50 -0.83 -9.61
N ASN A 29 -2.77 -1.13 -9.33
CA ASN A 29 -3.66 -0.22 -8.61
C ASN A 29 -3.18 0.05 -7.18
N ILE A 30 -2.63 -0.95 -6.49
CA ILE A 30 -2.03 -0.79 -5.16
C ILE A 30 -0.78 0.11 -5.23
N VAL A 31 0.13 -0.17 -6.17
CA VAL A 31 1.32 0.67 -6.41
C VAL A 31 0.92 2.12 -6.73
N SER A 32 -0.11 2.32 -7.54
CA SER A 32 -0.62 3.66 -7.88
C SER A 32 -1.15 4.42 -6.65
N ARG A 33 -1.86 3.74 -5.75
CA ARG A 33 -2.36 4.35 -4.50
C ARG A 33 -1.21 4.78 -3.59
N LEU A 34 -0.19 3.95 -3.44
CA LEU A 34 1.02 4.28 -2.69
C LEU A 34 1.76 5.48 -3.31
N PHE A 35 1.95 5.46 -4.63
CA PHE A 35 2.60 6.55 -5.37
C PHE A 35 1.89 7.89 -5.15
N LYS A 36 0.56 7.91 -5.32
CA LYS A 36 -0.25 9.11 -5.12
C LYS A 36 -0.19 9.60 -3.68
N GLY A 37 -0.23 8.69 -2.70
CA GLY A 37 -0.11 9.08 -1.30
C GLY A 37 1.24 9.74 -0.99
N LEU A 38 2.35 9.23 -1.54
CA LEU A 38 3.65 9.88 -1.42
C LEU A 38 3.72 11.24 -2.12
N GLU A 39 3.06 11.38 -3.28
CA GLU A 39 2.96 12.68 -3.95
C GLU A 39 2.21 13.71 -3.09
N PHE A 40 1.09 13.31 -2.47
CA PHE A 40 0.38 14.16 -1.53
C PHE A 40 1.21 14.51 -0.29
N LEU A 41 1.99 13.54 0.21
CA LEU A 41 2.86 13.78 1.35
C LEU A 41 3.92 14.83 1.00
N ASN A 42 4.63 14.68 -0.13
CA ASN A 42 5.60 15.68 -0.59
C ASN A 42 5.02 17.09 -0.72
N LYS A 43 3.76 17.23 -1.18
CA LYS A 43 3.10 18.54 -1.31
C LYS A 43 2.82 19.22 0.05
N ASN A 44 2.77 18.44 1.12
CA ASN A 44 2.30 18.89 2.44
C ASN A 44 3.33 18.73 3.55
N SER A 45 4.45 18.05 3.32
CA SER A 45 5.57 17.89 4.24
C SER A 45 6.87 18.41 3.61
N GLU A 46 7.98 18.33 4.34
CA GLU A 46 9.33 18.63 3.83
C GLU A 46 9.93 17.46 3.03
N GLU A 47 9.17 16.39 2.80
CA GLU A 47 9.62 15.24 2.00
C GLU A 47 9.68 15.62 0.52
N ASN A 48 10.81 15.31 -0.13
CA ASN A 48 11.08 15.70 -1.51
C ASN A 48 11.50 14.50 -2.36
N PHE A 49 10.69 13.44 -2.37
CA PHE A 49 10.92 12.32 -3.28
C PHE A 49 10.66 12.74 -4.74
N SER A 50 11.63 12.54 -5.62
CA SER A 50 11.40 12.59 -7.08
C SER A 50 10.36 11.53 -7.52
N ASP A 51 9.77 11.72 -8.70
CA ASP A 51 8.78 10.80 -9.27
C ASP A 51 9.31 9.37 -9.38
N ASN A 52 10.56 9.23 -9.82
CA ASN A 52 11.24 7.93 -9.89
C ASN A 52 11.37 7.30 -8.51
N GLN A 53 11.78 8.06 -7.49
CA GLN A 53 11.88 7.54 -6.11
C GLN A 53 10.52 7.10 -5.58
N ARG A 54 9.45 7.86 -5.82
CA ARG A 54 8.09 7.48 -5.40
C ARG A 54 7.63 6.19 -6.08
N PHE A 55 7.90 6.06 -7.39
CA PHE A 55 7.56 4.86 -8.14
C PHE A 55 8.33 3.64 -7.64
N PHE A 56 9.66 3.73 -7.53
CA PHE A 56 10.49 2.63 -7.05
C PHE A 56 10.13 2.22 -5.63
N TYR A 57 9.92 3.18 -4.72
CA TYR A 57 9.49 2.89 -3.36
C TYR A 57 8.16 2.12 -3.36
N SER A 58 7.15 2.62 -4.08
CA SER A 58 5.81 2.03 -4.11
C SER A 58 5.82 0.61 -4.68
N LYS A 59 6.57 0.40 -5.76
CA LYS A 59 6.70 -0.90 -6.43
C LYS A 59 7.49 -1.90 -5.59
N ASN A 60 8.62 -1.49 -5.02
CA ASN A 60 9.45 -2.38 -4.22
C ASN A 60 8.73 -2.80 -2.94
N TRP A 61 8.09 -1.85 -2.26
CA TRP A 61 7.35 -2.12 -1.05
C TRP A 61 6.16 -3.07 -1.31
N GLU A 62 5.39 -2.85 -2.37
CA GLU A 62 4.28 -3.75 -2.72
C GLU A 62 4.78 -5.15 -3.12
N ASN A 63 5.87 -5.25 -3.87
CA ASN A 63 6.50 -6.53 -4.21
C ASN A 63 6.95 -7.29 -2.96
N GLU A 64 7.56 -6.60 -2.00
CA GLU A 64 7.96 -7.20 -0.74
C GLU A 64 6.74 -7.72 0.02
N ALA A 65 5.69 -6.90 0.18
CA ALA A 65 4.44 -7.30 0.80
C ALA A 65 3.81 -8.53 0.12
N TYR A 66 3.83 -8.58 -1.21
CA TYR A 66 3.31 -9.70 -1.99
C TYR A 66 4.13 -11.00 -1.78
N ASN A 67 5.44 -10.88 -1.60
CA ASN A 67 6.33 -12.03 -1.40
C ASN A 67 6.26 -12.57 0.02
N ILE A 68 6.13 -11.71 1.04
CA ILE A 68 6.11 -12.15 2.45
C ILE A 68 4.75 -12.69 2.90
N ALA A 69 3.65 -12.27 2.26
CA ALA A 69 2.31 -12.70 2.66
C ALA A 69 2.06 -14.18 2.32
N ASN A 70 1.48 -14.91 3.27
CA ASN A 70 1.14 -16.32 3.15
C ASN A 70 -0.30 -16.54 2.64
N SER A 71 -1.12 -15.49 2.68
CA SER A 71 -2.50 -15.51 2.20
C SER A 71 -2.92 -14.18 1.57
N ARG A 72 -4.01 -14.21 0.79
CA ARG A 72 -4.64 -12.99 0.24
C ARG A 72 -5.08 -12.02 1.32
N ASP A 73 -5.64 -12.52 2.41
CA ASP A 73 -6.13 -11.68 3.52
C ASP A 73 -4.97 -11.02 4.26
N GLU A 74 -3.88 -11.75 4.47
CA GLU A 74 -2.64 -11.19 5.03
C GLU A 74 -2.06 -10.10 4.13
N TYR A 75 -1.96 -10.34 2.82
CA TYR A 75 -1.50 -9.35 1.86
C TYR A 75 -2.37 -8.08 1.87
N ASN A 76 -3.71 -8.24 1.84
CA ASN A 76 -4.64 -7.13 1.93
C ASN A 76 -4.52 -6.37 3.25
N SER A 77 -4.30 -7.07 4.36
CA SER A 77 -4.10 -6.48 5.68
C SER A 77 -2.82 -5.63 5.73
N ILE A 78 -1.71 -6.13 5.18
CA ILE A 78 -0.43 -5.42 5.08
C ILE A 78 -0.60 -4.13 4.24
N ILE A 79 -1.27 -4.22 3.09
CA ILE A 79 -1.56 -3.04 2.25
C ILE A 79 -2.43 -2.03 2.99
N GLY A 80 -3.51 -2.50 3.63
CA GLY A 80 -4.42 -1.65 4.38
C GLY A 80 -3.70 -0.89 5.49
N ALA A 81 -2.83 -1.58 6.24
CA ALA A 81 -2.00 -0.97 7.27
C ALA A 81 -1.08 0.12 6.69
N LYS A 82 -0.43 -0.14 5.55
CA LYS A 82 0.47 0.85 4.92
C LYS A 82 -0.26 2.07 4.40
N LEU A 83 -1.41 1.89 3.75
CA LEU A 83 -2.22 3.01 3.28
C LEU A 83 -2.78 3.84 4.45
N LYS A 84 -3.14 3.20 5.57
CA LYS A 84 -3.57 3.89 6.79
C LYS A 84 -2.44 4.70 7.43
N GLU A 85 -1.24 4.13 7.50
CA GLU A 85 -0.03 4.84 7.95
C GLU A 85 0.22 6.08 7.09
N LEU A 86 0.21 5.92 5.76
CA LEU A 86 0.43 7.00 4.81
C LEU A 86 -0.63 8.10 4.93
N THR A 87 -1.90 7.72 5.06
CA THR A 87 -3.01 8.67 5.28
C THR A 87 -2.83 9.46 6.58
N THR A 88 -2.44 8.79 7.67
CA THR A 88 -2.16 9.44 8.95
C THR A 88 -1.01 10.46 8.83
N ARG A 89 0.06 10.10 8.11
CA ARG A 89 1.19 11.00 7.85
C ARG A 89 0.77 12.23 7.04
N ILE A 90 -0.02 12.03 5.98
CA ILE A 90 -0.55 13.13 5.16
C ILE A 90 -1.41 14.07 6.02
N ASN A 91 -2.36 13.53 6.80
CA ASN A 91 -3.21 14.35 7.67
C ASN A 91 -2.41 15.15 8.68
N THR A 92 -1.37 14.55 9.26
CA THR A 92 -0.46 15.23 10.20
C THR A 92 0.31 16.35 9.51
N ALA A 93 0.83 16.12 8.30
CA ALA A 93 1.55 17.12 7.53
C ALA A 93 0.65 18.31 7.16
N VAL A 94 -0.58 18.04 6.71
CA VAL A 94 -1.59 19.06 6.41
C VAL A 94 -1.93 19.89 7.65
N GLN A 95 -2.14 19.26 8.81
CA GLN A 95 -2.44 19.96 10.06
C GLN A 95 -1.29 20.88 10.49
N ARG A 96 -0.05 20.43 10.42
CA ARG A 96 1.13 21.26 10.74
C ARG A 96 1.21 22.47 9.82
N LYS A 97 1.03 22.28 8.51
CA LYS A 97 1.04 23.36 7.52
C LYS A 97 -0.03 24.41 7.81
N GLN A 98 -1.24 23.99 8.20
CA GLN A 98 -2.32 24.92 8.59
C GLN A 98 -2.00 25.70 9.87
N GLN A 99 -1.41 25.06 10.89
CA GLN A 99 -0.98 25.74 12.11
C GLN A 99 0.09 26.80 11.84
N HIS A 100 1.07 26.51 10.96
CA HIS A 100 2.07 27.49 10.56
C HIS A 100 1.46 28.70 9.85
N VAL A 101 0.48 28.50 8.95
CA VAL A 101 -0.20 29.61 8.27
C VAL A 101 -0.99 30.47 9.26
N MET A 102 -1.70 29.87 10.23
CA MET A 102 -2.46 30.64 11.23
C MET A 102 -1.57 31.44 12.19
N GLN A 103 -0.38 30.92 12.54
CA GLN A 103 0.56 31.64 13.42
C GLN A 103 1.26 32.82 12.75
N HIS A 104 1.29 32.86 11.42
CA HIS A 104 1.97 33.91 10.66
C HIS A 104 0.99 34.84 9.92
N LEU A 105 -0.30 34.84 10.30
CA LEU A 105 -1.27 35.77 9.74
C LEU A 105 -0.98 37.18 10.29
N PRO A 106 -0.53 38.16 9.48
CA PRO A 106 -0.25 39.49 9.98
C PRO A 106 -1.57 40.19 10.38
N GLU A 107 -1.61 40.79 11.57
CA GLU A 107 -2.69 41.63 12.10
C GLU A 107 -2.87 42.94 11.29
N GLN A 108 -3.13 42.86 9.99
CA GLN A 108 -3.27 44.04 9.12
C GLN A 108 -4.71 44.40 8.75
N ILE A 109 -5.69 43.99 9.55
CA ILE A 109 -7.09 44.39 9.32
C ILE A 109 -7.74 44.86 10.63
N ALA A 110 -7.19 45.92 11.21
CA ALA A 110 -7.90 46.76 12.16
C ALA A 110 -7.44 48.20 11.93
N THR A 111 -8.15 48.91 11.06
CA THR A 111 -8.10 50.37 10.94
C THR A 111 -9.53 50.88 10.96
#